data_AF-A0A952RSQ1-F1
#
_entry.id   AF-A0A952RSQ1-F1
#
_cell.length_a   1.000
_cell.length_b   1.000
_cell.length_c   1.000
_cell.angle_alpha   90.00
_cell.angle_beta   90.00
_cell.angle_gamma   90.00
#
_symmetry.space_group_name_H-M   'P 1'
#
loop_
_entity.id
_entity.type
_entity.pdbx_description
1 polymer ?
#
loop_
_entity_poly.entity_id
_entity_poly.type
_entity_poly.pdbx_seq_one_letter_code
_entity_poly.pdbx_strand_id
1 'polypeptide(L)'
;MPVQDPVKLWCLGVGAMLTEVNGLRHDEIGGWAPGPRAREWCANVLSDSWGVAGEKQFHEIVDWLTRTGHSAEARSQIAGLGPNPLADYPKQTIVRAHRQQIERQGLLAWDCGRLASIVGWGFHVGYLDENETWRILHGNARRVQQTYSAWRELGDAYVMGRMWWAQGATNEKTRNAHINLIGSPNSPWNRMPWQHPLGDAPAPAAPGASSKATVRFKRSVCPSCGGHKTRPSQTAYVYCDFCGTLADYDFQKACEVPAKQPGPAYQELNARLGPMMQQAKATGDVNGYRNLQRQLFAMYIEQLPNANPPRVSDPEYRNRYIEYMAEGGTVTAFDPQALALEAEVTRSIGALQWAFPKPGVMKVAAHSFGPMANAVFAQQDYIARLYESRGVYAMHPDRAPGELQKRVGISLFVQGWLPMLDEASTQAFLERAGLKTEYVEVEPVKGDKADCGGCGNPLEVLPGAKRCICEKCGRGLEVAGERISCRGCGAPLAPTEGSSTVTCPHCKNSFQRVQMIQPGFG
;
A
#
# COMPACT_ATOMS: atom_id res chain seq x y z
N MET A 1 -5.69 -8.19 -6.34
CA MET A 1 -5.70 -8.73 -7.72
C MET A 1 -7.01 -8.27 -8.33
N PRO A 2 -7.02 -7.90 -9.62
CA PRO A 2 -8.25 -7.44 -10.24
C PRO A 2 -9.32 -8.52 -10.20
N VAL A 3 -10.55 -8.11 -9.90
CA VAL A 3 -11.72 -8.99 -9.83
C VAL A 3 -11.90 -9.69 -11.18
N GLN A 4 -11.89 -11.02 -11.16
CA GLN A 4 -12.16 -11.85 -12.36
C GLN A 4 -13.56 -12.48 -12.33
N ASP A 5 -14.21 -12.49 -11.16
CA ASP A 5 -15.55 -13.05 -11.01
C ASP A 5 -16.58 -12.22 -11.82
N PRO A 6 -17.30 -12.85 -12.78
CA PRO A 6 -18.23 -12.15 -13.65
C PRO A 6 -19.37 -11.43 -12.90
N VAL A 7 -19.88 -12.01 -11.81
CA VAL A 7 -20.97 -11.40 -11.01
C VAL A 7 -20.44 -10.18 -10.28
N LYS A 8 -19.27 -10.29 -9.65
CA LYS A 8 -18.61 -9.16 -8.98
C LYS A 8 -18.28 -8.04 -9.98
N LEU A 9 -17.79 -8.37 -11.18
CA LEU A 9 -17.56 -7.40 -12.25
C LEU A 9 -18.85 -6.72 -12.71
N TRP A 10 -19.95 -7.45 -12.82
CA TRP A 10 -21.27 -6.87 -13.11
C TRP A 10 -21.68 -5.87 -12.02
N CYS A 11 -21.50 -6.23 -10.75
CA CYS A 11 -21.82 -5.36 -9.61
C CYS A 11 -21.00 -4.05 -9.64
N LEU A 12 -19.70 -4.13 -9.95
CA LEU A 12 -18.85 -2.94 -10.12
C LEU A 12 -19.29 -2.09 -11.32
N GLY A 13 -19.82 -2.72 -12.37
CA GLY A 13 -20.37 -2.05 -13.56
C GLY A 13 -21.47 -1.03 -13.25
N VAL A 14 -22.20 -1.19 -12.14
CA VAL A 14 -23.22 -0.22 -11.68
C VAL A 14 -22.61 1.13 -11.31
N GLY A 15 -21.40 1.13 -10.72
CA GLY A 15 -20.66 2.33 -10.33
C GLY A 15 -19.79 2.93 -11.43
N ALA A 16 -19.74 2.31 -12.62
CA ALA A 16 -18.76 2.60 -13.66
C ALA A 16 -18.75 4.07 -14.12
N MET A 17 -19.90 4.74 -14.12
CA MET A 17 -20.00 6.17 -14.47
C MET A 17 -19.09 7.04 -13.61
N LEU A 18 -19.09 6.84 -12.28
CA LEU A 18 -18.27 7.65 -11.38
C LEU A 18 -16.82 7.16 -11.34
N THR A 19 -16.61 5.86 -11.53
CA THR A 19 -15.27 5.27 -11.70
C THR A 19 -14.55 5.88 -12.91
N GLU A 20 -15.20 5.94 -14.07
CA GLU A 20 -14.68 6.52 -15.31
C GLU A 20 -14.43 8.03 -15.17
N VAL A 21 -15.35 8.79 -14.55
CA VAL A 21 -15.18 10.23 -14.29
C VAL A 21 -13.93 10.52 -13.45
N ASN A 22 -13.58 9.61 -12.55
CA ASN A 22 -12.41 9.74 -11.68
C ASN A 22 -11.13 9.08 -12.26
N GLY A 23 -11.20 8.49 -13.46
CA GLY A 23 -10.06 7.80 -14.09
C GLY A 23 -9.60 6.56 -13.32
N LEU A 24 -10.53 5.88 -12.66
CA LEU A 24 -10.27 4.71 -11.81
C LEU A 24 -10.46 3.39 -12.56
N ARG A 25 -10.08 2.27 -11.92
CA ARG A 25 -10.17 0.94 -12.52
C ARG A 25 -11.58 0.35 -12.37
N HIS A 26 -12.09 -0.29 -13.42
CA HIS A 26 -13.41 -0.95 -13.38
C HIS A 26 -13.40 -2.36 -12.79
N ASP A 27 -12.24 -2.94 -12.58
CA ASP A 27 -12.02 -4.30 -12.10
C ASP A 27 -11.54 -4.36 -10.64
N GLU A 28 -11.72 -3.28 -9.88
CA GLU A 28 -11.30 -3.17 -8.48
C GLU A 28 -12.41 -2.55 -7.63
N ILE A 29 -12.57 -3.01 -6.38
CA ILE A 29 -13.52 -2.42 -5.42
C ILE A 29 -13.16 -0.94 -5.21
N GLY A 30 -14.13 -0.05 -5.32
CA GLY A 30 -13.90 1.40 -5.18
C GLY A 30 -12.98 2.01 -6.24
N GLY A 31 -12.59 1.24 -7.26
CA GLY A 31 -11.72 1.67 -8.35
C GLY A 31 -10.21 1.64 -8.04
N TRP A 32 -9.82 1.03 -6.92
CA TRP A 32 -8.44 0.98 -6.45
C TRP A 32 -8.01 -0.42 -6.05
N ALA A 33 -6.79 -0.80 -6.41
CA ALA A 33 -6.12 -1.90 -5.74
C ALA A 33 -5.92 -1.52 -4.25
N PRO A 34 -6.15 -2.44 -3.29
CA PRO A 34 -5.96 -2.17 -1.87
C PRO A 34 -4.55 -1.65 -1.55
N GLY A 35 -4.47 -0.58 -0.76
CA GLY A 35 -3.19 0.01 -0.32
C GLY A 35 -3.35 1.39 0.31
N PRO A 36 -2.29 1.97 0.89
CA PRO A 36 -2.39 3.25 1.62
C PRO A 36 -2.86 4.42 0.77
N ARG A 37 -2.44 4.48 -0.51
CA ARG A 37 -2.91 5.51 -1.45
C ARG A 37 -4.42 5.40 -1.71
N ALA A 38 -4.92 4.17 -1.84
CA ALA A 38 -6.36 3.93 -1.99
C ALA A 38 -7.10 4.40 -0.74
N ARG A 39 -6.61 4.03 0.45
CA ARG A 39 -7.18 4.45 1.74
C ARG A 39 -7.20 5.97 1.91
N GLU A 40 -6.08 6.64 1.63
CA GLU A 40 -5.97 8.10 1.74
C GLU A 40 -6.90 8.81 0.74
N TRP A 41 -6.86 8.42 -0.53
CA TRP A 41 -7.75 9.00 -1.55
C TRP A 41 -9.22 8.76 -1.23
N CYS A 42 -9.57 7.54 -0.79
CA CYS A 42 -10.93 7.18 -0.39
C CYS A 42 -11.39 7.97 0.85
N ALA A 43 -10.53 8.16 1.84
CA ALA A 43 -10.84 8.99 3.01
C ALA A 43 -11.07 10.45 2.62
N ASN A 44 -10.21 11.01 1.76
CA ASN A 44 -10.33 12.40 1.31
C ASN A 44 -11.59 12.60 0.46
N VAL A 45 -11.89 11.71 -0.51
CA VAL A 45 -13.10 11.87 -1.32
C VAL A 45 -14.35 11.74 -0.46
N LEU A 46 -14.41 10.77 0.48
CA LEU A 46 -15.53 10.60 1.40
C LEU A 46 -15.75 11.84 2.26
N SER A 47 -14.68 12.43 2.81
CA SER A 47 -14.75 13.66 3.59
C SER A 47 -15.14 14.86 2.71
N ASP A 48 -14.33 15.19 1.72
CA ASP A 48 -14.36 16.49 1.04
C ASP A 48 -15.53 16.62 0.06
N SER A 49 -15.93 15.50 -0.57
CA SER A 49 -16.97 15.49 -1.60
C SER A 49 -18.31 14.92 -1.11
N TRP A 50 -18.33 14.23 0.04
CA TRP A 50 -19.51 13.53 0.55
C TRP A 50 -19.86 13.83 2.00
N GLY A 51 -19.02 14.58 2.74
CA GLY A 51 -19.27 14.92 4.14
C GLY A 51 -19.19 13.72 5.08
N VAL A 52 -18.54 12.63 4.66
CA VAL A 52 -18.40 11.37 5.40
C VAL A 52 -17.02 11.33 6.06
N ALA A 53 -16.93 11.88 7.26
CA ALA A 53 -15.69 11.90 8.05
C ALA A 53 -15.54 10.71 9.02
N GLY A 54 -16.53 9.83 9.10
CA GLY A 54 -16.57 8.73 10.07
C GLY A 54 -17.55 7.62 9.69
N GLU A 55 -17.40 6.47 10.38
CA GLU A 55 -18.17 5.25 10.14
C GLU A 55 -19.68 5.43 10.35
N LYS A 56 -20.09 6.24 11.34
CA LYS A 56 -21.50 6.55 11.58
C LYS A 56 -22.13 7.26 10.37
N GLN A 57 -21.51 8.34 9.89
CA GLN A 57 -22.01 9.07 8.71
C GLN A 57 -22.00 8.19 7.46
N PHE A 58 -21.04 7.27 7.37
CA PHE A 58 -20.97 6.30 6.28
C PHE A 58 -22.20 5.38 6.27
N HIS A 59 -22.55 4.78 7.42
CA HIS A 59 -23.74 3.93 7.47
C HIS A 59 -25.03 4.71 7.22
N GLU A 60 -25.13 5.95 7.72
CA GLU A 60 -26.29 6.82 7.45
C GLU A 60 -26.48 7.08 5.95
N ILE A 61 -25.40 7.39 5.21
CA ILE A 61 -25.50 7.64 3.76
C ILE A 61 -25.77 6.35 2.96
N VAL A 62 -25.20 5.21 3.38
CA VAL A 62 -25.45 3.90 2.76
C VAL A 62 -26.91 3.50 2.96
N ASP A 63 -27.45 3.62 4.17
CA ASP A 63 -28.86 3.33 4.46
C ASP A 63 -29.79 4.26 3.66
N TRP A 64 -29.47 5.56 3.62
CA TRP A 64 -30.26 6.54 2.88
C TRP A 64 -30.30 6.24 1.37
N LEU A 65 -29.16 5.99 0.73
CA LEU A 65 -29.10 5.61 -0.70
C LEU A 65 -29.75 4.24 -0.98
N THR A 66 -29.73 3.34 0.00
CA THR A 66 -30.35 2.02 -0.14
C THR A 66 -31.87 2.10 -0.11
N ARG A 67 -32.44 2.88 0.81
CA ARG A 67 -33.89 2.89 1.08
C ARG A 67 -34.63 4.01 0.36
N THR A 68 -34.02 5.18 0.24
CA THR A 68 -34.71 6.42 -0.13
C THR A 68 -34.06 7.07 -1.35
N GLY A 69 -32.82 7.52 -1.19
CA GLY A 69 -32.05 8.25 -2.20
C GLY A 69 -32.73 9.52 -2.71
N HIS A 70 -32.14 10.10 -3.75
CA HIS A 70 -32.73 11.26 -4.45
C HIS A 70 -33.99 10.88 -5.22
N SER A 71 -34.20 9.58 -5.47
CA SER A 71 -35.42 9.05 -6.09
C SER A 71 -36.69 9.48 -5.36
N ALA A 72 -36.70 9.48 -4.03
CA ALA A 72 -37.86 9.92 -3.24
C ALA A 72 -38.12 11.43 -3.39
N GLU A 73 -37.06 12.23 -3.38
CA GLU A 73 -37.15 13.69 -3.55
C GLU A 73 -37.64 14.07 -4.94
N ALA A 74 -37.13 13.42 -6.00
CA ALA A 74 -37.58 13.70 -7.35
C ALA A 74 -39.06 13.30 -7.55
N ARG A 75 -39.50 12.22 -6.92
CA ARG A 75 -40.91 11.79 -6.96
C ARG A 75 -41.84 12.74 -6.23
N SER A 76 -41.45 13.24 -5.06
CA SER A 76 -42.30 14.19 -4.31
C SER A 76 -42.51 15.51 -5.06
N GLN A 77 -41.54 15.92 -5.88
CA GLN A 77 -41.67 17.11 -6.73
C GLN A 77 -42.73 16.99 -7.82
N ILE A 78 -43.10 15.78 -8.25
CA ILE A 78 -44.14 15.57 -9.27
C ILE A 78 -45.48 16.14 -8.81
N ALA A 79 -45.83 15.93 -7.53
CA ALA A 79 -47.07 16.44 -6.95
C ALA A 79 -47.08 17.97 -6.81
N GLY A 80 -45.90 18.59 -6.75
CA GLY A 80 -45.72 20.04 -6.61
C GLY A 80 -45.55 20.80 -7.94
N LEU A 81 -45.71 20.15 -9.09
CA LEU A 81 -45.60 20.81 -10.38
C LEU A 81 -46.84 21.69 -10.65
N GLY A 82 -46.62 22.99 -10.81
CA GLY A 82 -47.66 23.93 -11.24
C GLY A 82 -48.09 23.73 -12.69
N PRO A 83 -49.15 24.41 -13.16
CA PRO A 83 -49.63 24.28 -14.53
C PRO A 83 -48.72 24.96 -15.57
N ASN A 84 -47.90 25.94 -15.17
CA ASN A 84 -47.05 26.73 -16.07
C ASN A 84 -45.58 26.23 -16.06
N PRO A 85 -45.09 25.58 -17.14
CA PRO A 85 -43.71 25.10 -17.22
C PRO A 85 -42.65 26.21 -17.18
N LEU A 86 -42.99 27.45 -17.56
CA LEU A 86 -42.04 28.58 -17.56
C LEU A 86 -41.71 29.06 -16.14
N ALA A 87 -42.50 28.68 -15.14
CA ALA A 87 -42.28 29.01 -13.73
C ALA A 87 -41.48 27.93 -12.99
N ASP A 88 -41.16 26.81 -13.66
CA ASP A 88 -40.40 25.73 -13.04
C ASP A 88 -38.96 26.17 -12.76
N TYR A 89 -38.47 25.92 -11.55
CA TYR A 89 -37.03 26.00 -11.30
C TYR A 89 -36.32 24.76 -11.87
N PRO A 90 -34.99 24.77 -12.05
CA PRO A 90 -34.30 23.79 -12.91
C PRO A 90 -34.59 22.31 -12.65
N LYS A 91 -34.73 21.87 -11.38
CA LYS A 91 -35.12 20.49 -11.05
C LYS A 91 -36.55 20.16 -11.48
N GLN A 92 -37.50 21.07 -11.30
CA GLN A 92 -38.88 20.88 -11.74
C GLN A 92 -38.99 20.76 -13.26
N THR A 93 -38.19 21.52 -14.01
CA THR A 93 -38.11 21.40 -15.48
C THR A 93 -37.74 19.97 -15.89
N ILE A 94 -36.76 19.37 -15.20
CA ILE A 94 -36.34 17.99 -15.44
C ILE A 94 -37.42 17.00 -15.01
N VAL A 95 -38.03 17.20 -13.83
CA VAL A 95 -39.12 16.35 -13.35
C VAL A 95 -40.30 16.36 -14.31
N ARG A 96 -40.66 17.53 -14.87
CA ARG A 96 -41.72 17.66 -15.87
C ARG A 96 -41.35 16.95 -17.18
N ALA A 97 -40.14 17.20 -17.70
CA ALA A 97 -39.67 16.61 -18.96
C ALA A 97 -39.54 15.08 -18.89
N HIS A 98 -39.20 14.53 -17.71
CA HIS A 98 -38.95 13.10 -17.49
C HIS A 98 -39.99 12.45 -16.56
N ARG A 99 -41.21 13.00 -16.50
CA ARG A 99 -42.23 12.61 -15.50
C ARG A 99 -42.49 11.11 -15.46
N GLN A 100 -42.84 10.49 -16.58
CA GLN A 100 -43.14 9.05 -16.65
C GLN A 100 -41.95 8.19 -16.20
N GLN A 101 -40.73 8.59 -16.58
CA GLN A 101 -39.52 7.91 -16.16
C GLN A 101 -39.31 8.02 -14.64
N ILE A 102 -39.47 9.21 -14.06
CA ILE A 102 -39.30 9.41 -12.61
C ILE A 102 -40.41 8.72 -11.81
N GLU A 103 -41.65 8.68 -12.32
CA GLU A 103 -42.74 7.90 -11.73
C GLU A 103 -42.37 6.42 -11.68
N ARG A 104 -41.95 5.84 -12.81
CA ARG A 104 -41.60 4.41 -12.92
C ARG A 104 -40.38 4.01 -12.09
N GLN A 105 -39.28 4.73 -12.24
CA GLN A 105 -37.95 4.30 -11.76
C GLN A 105 -37.24 5.33 -10.87
N GLY A 106 -37.81 6.52 -10.67
CA GLY A 106 -37.16 7.58 -9.91
C GLY A 106 -35.81 7.97 -10.51
N LEU A 107 -34.85 8.26 -9.63
CA LEU A 107 -33.45 8.51 -9.98
C LEU A 107 -32.56 7.32 -9.62
N LEU A 108 -33.09 6.10 -9.71
CA LEU A 108 -32.44 4.90 -9.18
C LEU A 108 -31.03 4.68 -9.74
N ALA A 109 -30.81 4.91 -11.03
CA ALA A 109 -29.48 4.84 -11.65
C ALA A 109 -28.46 5.73 -10.93
N TRP A 110 -28.84 6.97 -10.60
CA TRP A 110 -28.01 7.92 -9.89
C TRP A 110 -27.74 7.48 -8.45
N ASP A 111 -28.78 7.03 -7.73
CA ASP A 111 -28.65 6.57 -6.36
C ASP A 111 -27.78 5.30 -6.26
N CYS A 112 -28.04 4.31 -7.12
CA CYS A 112 -27.33 3.04 -7.18
C CYS A 112 -25.87 3.20 -7.63
N GLY A 113 -25.59 4.07 -8.61
CA GLY A 113 -24.22 4.33 -9.04
C GLY A 113 -23.40 4.99 -7.91
N ARG A 114 -23.99 5.94 -7.19
CA ARG A 114 -23.40 6.58 -6.01
C ARG A 114 -23.18 5.58 -4.86
N LEU A 115 -24.16 4.71 -4.61
CA LEU A 115 -24.07 3.67 -3.59
C LEU A 115 -22.89 2.72 -3.86
N ALA A 116 -22.74 2.27 -5.11
CA ALA A 116 -21.63 1.40 -5.51
C ALA A 116 -20.27 2.05 -5.23
N SER A 117 -20.12 3.35 -5.52
CA SER A 117 -18.87 4.08 -5.27
C SER A 117 -18.61 4.28 -3.78
N ILE A 118 -19.58 4.76 -2.99
CA ILE A 118 -19.41 4.95 -1.54
C ILE A 118 -19.01 3.64 -0.88
N VAL A 119 -19.73 2.55 -1.17
CA VAL A 119 -19.49 1.23 -0.55
C VAL A 119 -18.07 0.76 -0.85
N GLY A 120 -17.61 0.94 -2.10
CA GLY A 120 -16.25 0.63 -2.48
C GLY A 120 -15.19 1.47 -1.76
N TRP A 121 -15.45 2.75 -1.51
CA TRP A 121 -14.52 3.60 -0.76
C TRP A 121 -14.54 3.34 0.74
N GLY A 122 -15.73 3.03 1.29
CA GLY A 122 -15.94 2.59 2.67
C GLY A 122 -15.12 1.35 3.02
N PHE A 123 -15.05 0.39 2.09
CA PHE A 123 -14.18 -0.77 2.20
C PHE A 123 -12.70 -0.38 2.38
N HIS A 124 -12.17 0.54 1.56
CA HIS A 124 -10.76 0.95 1.64
C HIS A 124 -10.39 1.69 2.92
N VAL A 125 -11.35 2.39 3.54
CA VAL A 125 -11.14 3.08 4.83
C VAL A 125 -11.45 2.20 6.05
N GLY A 126 -12.03 1.02 5.82
CA GLY A 126 -12.30 0.00 6.84
C GLY A 126 -13.65 0.12 7.54
N TYR A 127 -14.65 0.77 6.92
CA TYR A 127 -16.03 0.83 7.44
C TYR A 127 -16.89 -0.37 7.06
N LEU A 128 -16.44 -1.17 6.09
CA LEU A 128 -17.06 -2.43 5.68
C LEU A 128 -15.98 -3.48 5.49
N ASP A 129 -16.31 -4.72 5.82
CA ASP A 129 -15.51 -5.85 5.35
C ASP A 129 -15.84 -6.23 3.90
N GLU A 130 -15.05 -7.14 3.31
CA GLU A 130 -15.25 -7.55 1.92
C GLU A 130 -16.61 -8.26 1.69
N ASN A 131 -17.08 -9.07 2.65
CA ASN A 131 -18.34 -9.80 2.52
C ASN A 131 -19.53 -8.83 2.56
N GLU A 132 -19.54 -7.89 3.50
CA GLU A 132 -20.53 -6.83 3.61
C GLU A 132 -20.55 -5.95 2.35
N THR A 133 -19.37 -5.57 1.87
CA THR A 133 -19.21 -4.82 0.62
C THR A 133 -19.86 -5.55 -0.55
N TRP A 134 -19.53 -6.83 -0.77
CA TRP A 134 -20.11 -7.58 -1.88
C TRP A 134 -21.61 -7.85 -1.71
N ARG A 135 -22.11 -8.05 -0.49
CA ARG A 135 -23.55 -8.16 -0.23
C ARG A 135 -24.30 -6.90 -0.62
N ILE A 136 -23.80 -5.73 -0.23
CA ILE A 136 -24.44 -4.45 -0.56
C ILE A 136 -24.36 -4.22 -2.08
N LEU A 137 -23.20 -4.44 -2.70
CA LEU A 137 -23.03 -4.30 -4.14
C LEU A 137 -23.91 -5.26 -4.93
N HIS A 138 -24.08 -6.50 -4.47
CA HIS A 138 -24.97 -7.49 -5.09
C HIS A 138 -26.45 -7.11 -4.98
N GLY A 139 -26.89 -6.69 -3.79
CA GLY A 139 -28.24 -6.17 -3.60
C GLY A 139 -28.51 -4.95 -4.49
N ASN A 140 -27.53 -4.05 -4.60
CA ASN A 140 -27.58 -2.91 -5.49
C ASN A 140 -27.67 -3.32 -6.97
N ALA A 141 -26.89 -4.32 -7.37
CA ALA A 141 -26.89 -4.86 -8.72
C ALA A 141 -28.24 -5.46 -9.11
N ARG A 142 -28.87 -6.24 -8.22
CA ARG A 142 -30.21 -6.80 -8.44
C ARG A 142 -31.26 -5.72 -8.63
N ARG A 143 -31.24 -4.64 -7.82
CA ARG A 143 -32.15 -3.51 -7.96
C ARG A 143 -32.05 -2.88 -9.35
N VAL A 144 -30.82 -2.70 -9.84
CA VAL A 144 -30.54 -2.15 -11.17
C VAL A 144 -31.02 -3.09 -12.28
N GLN A 145 -30.67 -4.38 -12.22
CA GLN A 145 -31.04 -5.36 -13.24
C GLN A 145 -32.56 -5.57 -13.35
N GLN A 146 -33.29 -5.41 -12.25
CA GLN A 146 -34.76 -5.50 -12.22
C GLN A 146 -35.47 -4.25 -12.73
N THR A 147 -34.82 -3.09 -12.70
CA THR A 147 -35.44 -1.80 -13.05
C THR A 147 -35.18 -1.39 -14.49
N TYR A 148 -34.00 -1.73 -15.01
CA TYR A 148 -33.54 -1.34 -16.35
C TYR A 148 -33.41 -2.56 -17.27
N SER A 149 -33.31 -2.31 -18.57
CA SER A 149 -33.25 -3.34 -19.62
C SER A 149 -31.91 -3.43 -20.36
N ALA A 150 -31.04 -2.43 -20.19
CA ALA A 150 -29.71 -2.38 -20.79
C ALA A 150 -28.79 -1.39 -20.07
N TRP A 151 -27.47 -1.56 -20.24
CA TRP A 151 -26.46 -0.63 -19.73
C TRP A 151 -26.62 0.79 -20.27
N ARG A 152 -27.04 0.93 -21.54
CA ARG A 152 -27.34 2.23 -22.14
C ARG A 152 -28.48 2.95 -21.40
N GLU A 153 -29.57 2.25 -21.10
CA GLU A 153 -30.70 2.82 -20.36
C GLU A 153 -30.29 3.26 -18.95
N LEU A 154 -29.46 2.44 -18.28
CA LEU A 154 -28.87 2.79 -16.99
C LEU A 154 -28.02 4.08 -17.08
N GLY A 155 -27.16 4.16 -18.10
CA GLY A 155 -26.29 5.31 -18.33
C GLY A 155 -27.05 6.60 -18.63
N ASP A 156 -28.05 6.54 -19.51
CA ASP A 156 -28.92 7.67 -19.84
C ASP A 156 -29.67 8.15 -18.59
N ALA A 157 -30.21 7.23 -17.79
CA ALA A 157 -30.88 7.54 -16.53
C ALA A 157 -29.92 8.13 -15.48
N TYR A 158 -28.65 7.68 -15.43
CA TYR A 158 -27.63 8.25 -14.54
C TYR A 158 -27.33 9.71 -14.92
N VAL A 159 -27.17 10.01 -16.22
CA VAL A 159 -26.94 11.38 -16.70
C VAL A 159 -28.10 12.30 -16.34
N MET A 160 -29.33 11.83 -16.50
CA MET A 160 -30.53 12.57 -16.09
C MET A 160 -30.56 12.84 -14.57
N GLY A 161 -30.30 11.82 -13.74
CA GLY A 161 -30.28 11.99 -12.28
C GLY A 161 -29.17 12.92 -11.80
N ARG A 162 -27.99 12.87 -12.43
CA ARG A 162 -26.89 13.81 -12.18
C ARG A 162 -27.28 15.25 -12.54
N MET A 163 -27.93 15.45 -13.67
CA MET A 163 -28.43 16.77 -14.10
C MET A 163 -29.48 17.30 -13.13
N TRP A 164 -30.38 16.44 -12.64
CA TRP A 164 -31.34 16.80 -11.59
C TRP A 164 -30.62 17.22 -10.31
N TRP A 165 -29.69 16.39 -9.81
CA TRP A 165 -28.92 16.70 -8.59
C TRP A 165 -28.18 18.04 -8.70
N ALA A 166 -27.61 18.33 -9.87
CA ALA A 166 -26.87 19.54 -10.17
C ALA A 166 -27.73 20.72 -10.67
N GLN A 167 -29.03 20.76 -10.36
CA GLN A 167 -29.91 21.90 -10.67
C GLN A 167 -29.93 22.25 -12.18
N GLY A 168 -29.98 21.25 -13.06
CA GLY A 168 -29.98 21.45 -14.51
C GLY A 168 -28.61 21.64 -15.14
N ALA A 169 -27.54 21.76 -14.35
CA ALA A 169 -26.19 21.92 -14.90
C ALA A 169 -25.74 20.64 -15.62
N THR A 170 -25.38 20.79 -16.90
CA THR A 170 -24.72 19.72 -17.66
C THR A 170 -23.28 19.51 -17.20
N ASN A 171 -22.68 18.36 -17.52
CA ASN A 171 -21.31 18.06 -17.15
C ASN A 171 -20.62 17.19 -18.17
N GLU A 172 -19.58 17.77 -18.76
CA GLU A 172 -18.83 17.16 -19.84
C GLU A 172 -18.13 15.87 -19.43
N LYS A 173 -17.54 15.81 -18.22
CA LYS A 173 -16.90 14.58 -17.71
C LYS A 173 -17.88 13.42 -17.65
N THR A 174 -19.09 13.65 -17.14
CA THR A 174 -20.14 12.62 -17.06
C THR A 174 -20.59 12.20 -18.46
N ARG A 175 -20.78 13.16 -19.37
CA ARG A 175 -21.14 12.86 -20.77
C ARG A 175 -20.06 12.01 -21.46
N ASN A 176 -18.79 12.37 -21.28
CA ASN A 176 -17.67 11.64 -21.85
C ASN A 176 -17.54 10.25 -21.25
N ALA A 177 -17.74 10.10 -19.93
CA ALA A 177 -17.78 8.79 -19.29
C ALA A 177 -18.89 7.90 -19.86
N HIS A 178 -20.09 8.45 -20.06
CA HIS A 178 -21.20 7.74 -20.69
C HIS A 178 -20.86 7.26 -22.11
N ILE A 179 -20.30 8.16 -22.93
CA ILE A 179 -19.87 7.85 -24.31
C ILE A 179 -18.81 6.74 -24.30
N ASN A 180 -17.80 6.84 -23.43
CA ASN A 180 -16.72 5.86 -23.32
C ASN A 180 -17.23 4.48 -22.89
N LEU A 181 -18.08 4.43 -21.86
CA LEU A 181 -18.60 3.18 -21.33
C LEU A 181 -19.47 2.45 -22.35
N ILE A 182 -20.19 3.18 -23.19
CA ILE A 182 -21.00 2.59 -24.26
C ILE A 182 -20.17 2.24 -25.49
N GLY A 183 -19.21 3.08 -25.87
CA GLY A 183 -18.49 2.97 -27.14
C GLY A 183 -17.24 2.09 -27.09
N SER A 184 -16.59 1.96 -25.94
CA SER A 184 -15.33 1.24 -25.82
C SER A 184 -15.54 -0.28 -25.68
N PRO A 185 -14.98 -1.13 -26.56
CA PRO A 185 -15.13 -2.58 -26.46
C PRO A 185 -14.63 -3.18 -25.14
N ASN A 186 -13.70 -2.50 -24.47
CA ASN A 186 -13.10 -2.93 -23.22
C ASN A 186 -13.82 -2.40 -21.97
N SER A 187 -14.91 -1.63 -22.14
CA SER A 187 -15.68 -1.12 -21.00
C SER A 187 -16.36 -2.26 -20.23
N PRO A 188 -16.62 -2.09 -18.93
CA PRO A 188 -17.39 -3.08 -18.17
C PRO A 188 -18.78 -3.32 -18.77
N TRP A 189 -19.39 -2.30 -19.38
CA TRP A 189 -20.73 -2.41 -19.99
C TRP A 189 -20.75 -3.19 -21.31
N ASN A 190 -19.62 -3.23 -22.04
CA ASN A 190 -19.50 -4.04 -23.26
C ASN A 190 -18.91 -5.43 -23.02
N ARG A 191 -18.16 -5.61 -21.92
CA ARG A 191 -17.64 -6.93 -21.51
C ARG A 191 -18.66 -7.78 -20.76
N MET A 192 -19.62 -7.16 -20.08
CA MET A 192 -20.63 -7.86 -19.29
C MET A 192 -22.00 -7.79 -19.96
N PRO A 193 -22.62 -8.92 -20.35
CA PRO A 193 -23.96 -8.91 -20.89
C PRO A 193 -24.97 -8.45 -19.83
N TRP A 194 -25.96 -7.66 -20.23
CA TRP A 194 -26.96 -7.13 -19.30
C TRP A 194 -27.67 -8.23 -18.51
N GLN A 195 -28.11 -9.29 -19.19
CA GLN A 195 -28.84 -10.42 -18.61
C GLN A 195 -27.93 -11.46 -17.93
N HIS A 196 -26.73 -11.08 -17.50
CA HIS A 196 -25.85 -11.99 -16.75
C HIS A 196 -26.54 -12.43 -15.44
N PRO A 197 -26.67 -13.73 -15.15
CA PRO A 197 -27.33 -14.20 -13.94
C PRO A 197 -26.50 -13.83 -12.70
N LEU A 198 -27.07 -13.02 -11.80
CA LEU A 198 -26.39 -12.59 -10.59
C LEU A 198 -26.38 -13.63 -9.46
N GLY A 199 -27.26 -14.64 -9.55
CA GLY A 199 -27.42 -15.66 -8.51
C GLY A 199 -27.87 -15.10 -7.15
N ASP A 200 -27.59 -15.86 -6.11
CA ASP A 200 -27.87 -15.46 -4.73
C ASP A 200 -26.78 -14.53 -4.20
N ALA A 201 -27.19 -13.63 -3.30
CA ALA A 201 -26.24 -12.78 -2.60
C ALA A 201 -25.28 -13.66 -1.77
N PRO A 202 -24.03 -13.21 -1.56
CA PRO A 202 -23.13 -13.88 -0.62
C PRO A 202 -23.82 -14.09 0.73
N ALA A 203 -23.73 -15.31 1.27
CA ALA A 203 -24.33 -15.63 2.55
C ALA A 203 -23.81 -14.66 3.64
N PRO A 204 -24.68 -14.15 4.52
CA PRO A 204 -24.23 -13.36 5.67
C PRO A 204 -23.33 -14.24 6.54
N ALA A 205 -22.25 -13.65 7.07
CA ALA A 205 -21.39 -14.34 8.01
C ALA A 205 -22.21 -14.84 9.23
N ALA A 206 -21.90 -16.03 9.73
CA ALA A 206 -22.63 -16.65 10.83
C ALA A 206 -22.62 -15.77 12.10
N PRO A 207 -23.73 -15.66 12.86
CA PRO A 207 -23.75 -14.87 14.08
C PRO A 207 -22.83 -15.50 15.12
N GLY A 208 -21.78 -14.79 15.52
CA GLY A 208 -20.71 -15.30 16.38
C GLY A 208 -19.42 -15.69 15.62
N ALA A 209 -19.46 -15.76 14.29
CA ALA A 209 -18.27 -15.48 13.51
C ALA A 209 -18.02 -13.97 13.64
N SER A 210 -17.26 -13.58 14.66
CA SER A 210 -16.45 -12.39 14.50
C SER A 210 -15.67 -12.62 13.21
N SER A 211 -16.04 -11.95 12.12
CA SER A 211 -15.10 -11.65 11.05
C SER A 211 -14.08 -10.71 11.66
N LYS A 212 -13.20 -11.24 12.52
CA LYS A 212 -11.97 -10.54 12.83
C LYS A 212 -11.37 -10.27 11.47
N ALA A 213 -11.15 -8.99 11.14
CA ALA A 213 -10.54 -8.57 9.90
C ALA A 213 -9.43 -9.56 9.55
N THR A 214 -9.63 -10.40 8.54
CA THR A 214 -8.60 -11.32 8.09
C THR A 214 -7.56 -10.45 7.42
N VAL A 215 -6.43 -10.29 8.08
CA VAL A 215 -5.44 -9.34 7.61
C VAL A 215 -4.48 -10.09 6.73
N ARG A 216 -4.35 -9.63 5.49
CA ARG A 216 -3.43 -10.19 4.52
C ARG A 216 -2.05 -9.57 4.69
N PHE A 217 -1.04 -10.40 4.94
CA PHE A 217 0.35 -9.94 5.05
C PHE A 217 1.32 -11.01 4.54
N LYS A 218 2.56 -10.60 4.27
CA LYS A 218 3.60 -11.51 3.77
C LYS A 218 3.80 -12.66 4.75
N ARG A 219 3.69 -13.90 4.27
CA ARG A 219 4.07 -15.07 5.06
C ARG A 219 5.58 -15.03 5.29
N SER A 220 6.00 -14.86 6.54
CA SER A 220 7.42 -14.90 6.91
C SER A 220 7.65 -15.81 8.10
N VAL A 221 8.73 -16.59 8.05
CA VAL A 221 9.20 -17.43 9.14
C VAL A 221 10.54 -16.86 9.59
N CYS A 222 10.65 -16.58 10.89
CA CYS A 222 11.84 -16.02 11.48
C CYS A 222 12.97 -17.05 11.45
N PRO A 223 14.13 -16.73 10.85
CA PRO A 223 15.26 -17.64 10.78
C PRO A 223 15.92 -17.90 12.15
N SER A 224 15.65 -17.05 13.14
CA SER A 224 16.27 -17.14 14.47
C SER A 224 15.46 -17.96 15.47
N CYS A 225 14.13 -17.80 15.51
CA CYS A 225 13.29 -18.46 16.51
C CYS A 225 12.20 -19.38 15.94
N GLY A 226 12.06 -19.47 14.61
CA GLY A 226 10.99 -20.24 13.97
C GLY A 226 9.58 -19.64 14.11
N GLY A 227 9.42 -18.57 14.89
CA GLY A 227 8.19 -17.79 14.94
C GLY A 227 7.85 -17.16 13.59
N HIS A 228 6.63 -16.66 13.43
CA HIS A 228 6.19 -16.04 12.19
C HIS A 228 5.68 -14.63 12.45
N LYS A 229 5.63 -13.80 11.41
CA LYS A 229 4.85 -12.56 11.47
C LYS A 229 3.38 -12.95 11.58
N THR A 230 2.63 -12.31 12.46
CA THR A 230 1.22 -12.63 12.71
C THR A 230 0.26 -11.49 12.30
N ARG A 231 0.83 -10.39 11.80
CA ARG A 231 0.15 -9.12 11.52
C ARG A 231 0.87 -8.39 10.38
N PRO A 232 0.21 -7.44 9.69
CA PRO A 232 0.91 -6.61 8.71
C PRO A 232 2.08 -5.85 9.30
N SER A 233 3.17 -5.87 8.56
CA SER A 233 4.27 -4.94 8.78
C SER A 233 3.86 -3.56 8.26
N GLN A 234 4.10 -2.52 9.04
CA GLN A 234 3.96 -1.13 8.63
C GLN A 234 5.07 -0.70 7.67
N THR A 235 6.19 -1.45 7.62
CA THR A 235 7.35 -1.15 6.77
C THR A 235 7.71 -2.34 5.88
N ALA A 236 8.51 -2.11 4.84
CA ALA A 236 9.04 -3.19 4.01
C ALA A 236 9.97 -4.14 4.80
N TYR A 237 10.55 -3.69 5.92
CA TYR A 237 11.40 -4.52 6.77
C TYR A 237 10.52 -5.29 7.77
N VAL A 238 10.42 -6.60 7.58
CA VAL A 238 9.51 -7.46 8.35
C VAL A 238 10.24 -8.03 9.56
N TYR A 239 9.98 -7.45 10.74
CA TYR A 239 10.53 -7.94 12.00
C TYR A 239 9.62 -9.00 12.63
N CYS A 240 10.23 -10.03 13.21
CA CYS A 240 9.53 -11.07 13.95
C CYS A 240 8.82 -10.49 15.18
N ASP A 241 7.55 -10.86 15.38
CA ASP A 241 6.75 -10.39 16.51
C ASP A 241 7.18 -11.01 17.87
N PHE A 242 7.99 -12.08 17.86
CA PHE A 242 8.40 -12.82 19.06
C PHE A 242 9.82 -12.49 19.56
N CYS A 243 10.78 -12.29 18.64
CA CYS A 243 12.17 -11.98 18.99
C CYS A 243 12.70 -10.68 18.38
N GLY A 244 11.93 -10.00 17.53
CA GLY A 244 12.33 -8.74 16.90
C GLY A 244 13.49 -8.87 15.91
N THR A 245 13.89 -10.08 15.50
CA THR A 245 14.85 -10.30 14.42
C THR A 245 14.26 -9.85 13.10
N LEU A 246 15.05 -9.23 12.22
CA LEU A 246 14.66 -8.97 10.84
C LEU A 246 14.47 -10.31 10.12
N ALA A 247 13.21 -10.71 9.94
CA ALA A 247 12.84 -12.03 9.47
C ALA A 247 12.72 -12.06 7.95
N ASP A 248 12.24 -10.97 7.35
CA ASP A 248 11.97 -10.92 5.91
C ASP A 248 11.89 -9.47 5.39
N TYR A 249 11.65 -9.34 4.08
CA TYR A 249 11.46 -8.07 3.36
C TYR A 249 10.23 -8.12 2.46
N ASP A 250 9.24 -7.28 2.71
CA ASP A 250 8.01 -7.17 1.93
C ASP A 250 8.20 -6.22 0.74
N PHE A 251 8.40 -6.81 -0.44
CA PHE A 251 8.63 -6.07 -1.67
C PHE A 251 7.41 -5.27 -2.13
N GLN A 252 6.20 -5.81 -1.97
CA GLN A 252 4.99 -5.07 -2.32
C GLN A 252 4.85 -3.84 -1.42
N LYS A 253 5.14 -3.99 -0.13
CA LYS A 253 5.18 -2.88 0.83
C LYS A 253 6.22 -1.83 0.44
N ALA A 254 7.39 -2.25 -0.03
CA ALA A 254 8.41 -1.33 -0.56
C ALA A 254 7.91 -0.54 -1.78
N CYS A 255 7.13 -1.19 -2.67
CA CYS A 255 6.54 -0.55 -3.84
C CYS A 255 5.38 0.43 -3.52
N GLU A 256 4.78 0.38 -2.31
CA GLU A 256 3.72 1.33 -1.91
C GLU A 256 4.24 2.77 -1.83
N VAL A 257 5.48 2.94 -1.35
CA VAL A 257 6.18 4.21 -1.29
C VAL A 257 7.60 4.01 -1.83
N PRO A 258 7.78 3.99 -3.16
CA PRO A 258 9.08 3.76 -3.75
C PRO A 258 10.11 4.76 -3.24
N ALA A 259 11.33 4.28 -3.00
CA ALA A 259 12.42 5.17 -2.59
C ALA A 259 12.63 6.26 -3.64
N LYS A 260 12.63 7.52 -3.19
CA LYS A 260 12.98 8.65 -4.05
C LYS A 260 14.50 8.66 -4.28
N GLN A 261 14.94 9.40 -5.28
CA GLN A 261 16.35 9.74 -5.40
C GLN A 261 16.77 10.63 -4.21
N PRO A 262 18.00 10.51 -3.70
CA PRO A 262 18.54 11.46 -2.74
C PRO A 262 18.46 12.89 -3.31
N GLY A 263 18.17 13.86 -2.45
CA GLY A 263 18.02 15.26 -2.80
C GLY A 263 19.34 16.00 -3.05
N PRO A 264 19.28 17.32 -3.31
CA PRO A 264 20.44 18.12 -3.72
C PRO A 264 21.63 18.06 -2.77
N ALA A 265 21.40 18.02 -1.45
CA ALA A 265 22.49 17.94 -0.47
C ALA A 265 23.30 16.63 -0.57
N TYR A 266 22.67 15.51 -0.98
CA TYR A 266 23.41 14.28 -1.23
C TYR A 266 24.21 14.38 -2.54
N GLN A 267 23.63 14.99 -3.57
CA GLN A 267 24.28 15.19 -4.87
C GLN A 267 25.53 16.06 -4.73
N GLU A 268 25.43 17.15 -3.97
CA GLU A 268 26.55 18.05 -3.66
C GLU A 268 27.65 17.32 -2.88
N LEU A 269 27.28 16.57 -1.84
CA LEU A 269 28.23 15.77 -1.07
C LEU A 269 28.92 14.73 -1.96
N ASN A 270 28.16 14.01 -2.79
CA ASN A 270 28.70 13.01 -3.71
C ASN A 270 29.66 13.64 -4.74
N ALA A 271 29.32 14.81 -5.30
CA ALA A 271 30.19 15.53 -6.21
C ALA A 271 31.50 15.98 -5.54
N ARG A 272 31.44 16.39 -4.26
CA ARG A 272 32.62 16.76 -3.48
C ARG A 272 33.50 15.56 -3.12
N LEU A 273 32.90 14.46 -2.66
CA LEU A 273 33.64 13.27 -2.20
C LEU A 273 34.12 12.39 -3.37
N GLY A 274 33.46 12.44 -4.52
CA GLY A 274 33.75 11.60 -5.70
C GLY A 274 35.22 11.64 -6.13
N PRO A 275 35.83 12.81 -6.38
CA PRO A 275 37.25 12.91 -6.73
C PRO A 275 38.18 12.33 -5.65
N MET A 276 37.87 12.56 -4.37
CA MET A 276 38.64 12.02 -3.24
C MET A 276 38.56 10.49 -3.18
N MET A 277 37.38 9.93 -3.45
CA MET A 277 37.17 8.49 -3.54
C MET A 277 37.95 7.88 -4.70
N GLN A 278 38.00 8.54 -5.87
CA GLN A 278 38.81 8.07 -7.00
C GLN A 278 40.31 8.13 -6.70
N GLN A 279 40.77 9.20 -6.04
CA GLN A 279 42.16 9.31 -5.59
C GLN A 279 42.51 8.18 -4.61
N ALA A 280 41.66 7.92 -3.62
CA ALA A 280 41.87 6.85 -2.65
C ALA A 280 41.93 5.46 -3.33
N LYS A 281 41.09 5.21 -4.34
CA LYS A 281 41.19 3.99 -5.16
C LYS A 281 42.52 3.91 -5.89
N ALA A 282 42.95 5.00 -6.54
CA ALA A 282 44.20 5.05 -7.31
C ALA A 282 45.45 4.87 -6.44
N THR A 283 45.43 5.34 -5.19
CA THR A 283 46.56 5.22 -4.25
C THR A 283 46.50 3.98 -3.35
N GLY A 284 45.44 3.17 -3.44
CA GLY A 284 45.25 2.01 -2.55
C GLY A 284 44.86 2.38 -1.11
N ASP A 285 44.39 3.61 -0.86
CA ASP A 285 43.98 4.08 0.47
C ASP A 285 42.58 3.57 0.85
N VAL A 286 42.53 2.31 1.28
CA VAL A 286 41.29 1.63 1.69
C VAL A 286 40.63 2.33 2.88
N ASN A 287 41.41 2.84 3.84
CA ASN A 287 40.87 3.47 5.04
C ASN A 287 40.28 4.86 4.73
N GLY A 288 40.96 5.65 3.90
CA GLY A 288 40.43 6.91 3.39
C GLY A 288 39.14 6.70 2.62
N TYR A 289 39.09 5.72 1.72
CA TYR A 289 37.87 5.39 0.97
C TYR A 289 36.71 5.00 1.88
N ARG A 290 36.95 4.14 2.87
CA ARG A 290 35.95 3.73 3.87
C ARG A 290 35.38 4.91 4.64
N ASN A 291 36.22 5.84 5.08
CA ASN A 291 35.78 7.02 5.80
C ASN A 291 34.93 7.97 4.93
N LEU A 292 35.25 8.08 3.64
CA LEU A 292 34.42 8.82 2.68
C LEU A 292 33.07 8.12 2.45
N GLN A 293 33.06 6.78 2.34
CA GLN A 293 31.83 5.99 2.22
C GLN A 293 30.92 6.18 3.44
N ARG A 294 31.46 6.20 4.66
CA ARG A 294 30.68 6.47 5.88
C ARG A 294 29.95 7.82 5.82
N GLN A 295 30.62 8.86 5.34
CA GLN A 295 30.00 10.20 5.18
C GLN A 295 28.87 10.17 4.16
N LEU A 296 29.09 9.53 3.01
CA LEU A 296 28.10 9.45 1.95
C LEU A 296 26.85 8.66 2.40
N PHE A 297 27.05 7.52 3.05
CA PHE A 297 25.97 6.69 3.55
C PHE A 297 25.22 7.29 4.75
N ALA A 298 25.89 8.08 5.59
CA ALA A 298 25.21 8.86 6.62
C ALA A 298 24.18 9.81 6.01
N MET A 299 24.58 10.54 4.96
CA MET A 299 23.70 11.44 4.21
C MET A 299 22.59 10.67 3.46
N TYR A 300 22.91 9.51 2.88
CA TYR A 300 21.93 8.64 2.21
C TYR A 300 20.79 8.24 3.17
N ILE A 301 21.12 7.76 4.37
CA ILE A 301 20.13 7.33 5.36
C ILE A 301 19.24 8.50 5.79
N GLU A 302 19.85 9.66 6.04
CA GLU A 302 19.12 10.85 6.47
C GLU A 302 18.08 11.30 5.42
N GLN A 303 18.46 11.27 4.14
CA GLN A 303 17.58 11.74 3.07
C GLN A 303 16.55 10.71 2.62
N LEU A 304 16.79 9.42 2.84
CA LEU A 304 15.92 8.33 2.37
C LEU A 304 15.48 7.39 3.49
N PRO A 305 14.71 7.85 4.49
CA PRO A 305 14.26 7.01 5.60
C PRO A 305 13.45 5.78 5.14
N ASN A 306 12.69 5.89 4.04
CA ASN A 306 11.88 4.78 3.51
C ASN A 306 12.69 3.72 2.75
N ALA A 307 13.92 4.04 2.32
CA ALA A 307 14.82 3.07 1.71
C ALA A 307 15.56 2.21 2.75
N ASN A 308 15.52 2.61 4.02
CA ASN A 308 16.33 2.05 5.09
C ASN A 308 15.45 1.39 6.17
N PRO A 309 16.02 0.47 6.98
CA PRO A 309 15.27 -0.13 8.09
C PRO A 309 14.76 0.95 9.04
N PRO A 310 13.52 0.86 9.57
CA PRO A 310 12.98 1.87 10.49
C PRO A 310 13.87 2.09 11.72
N ARG A 311 14.70 1.10 12.07
CA ARG A 311 15.68 1.13 13.17
C ARG A 311 16.75 2.21 13.04
N VAL A 312 16.98 2.79 11.85
CA VAL A 312 17.97 3.88 11.66
C VAL A 312 17.59 5.19 12.37
N SER A 313 16.38 5.30 12.93
CA SER A 313 16.01 6.36 13.87
C SER A 313 16.76 6.28 15.20
N ASP A 314 17.22 5.08 15.59
CA ASP A 314 18.08 4.88 16.75
C ASP A 314 19.53 5.25 16.38
N PRO A 315 20.16 6.21 17.08
CA PRO A 315 21.50 6.67 16.71
C PRO A 315 22.59 5.58 16.75
N GLU A 316 22.52 4.65 17.70
CA GLU A 316 23.52 3.58 17.84
C GLU A 316 23.34 2.55 16.71
N TYR A 317 22.09 2.15 16.45
CA TYR A 317 21.78 1.28 15.31
C TYR A 317 22.22 1.92 14.00
N ARG A 318 21.89 3.20 13.79
CA ARG A 318 22.22 3.94 12.58
C ARG A 318 23.72 3.96 12.32
N ASN A 319 24.53 4.22 13.35
CA ASN A 319 25.99 4.26 13.21
C ASN A 319 26.56 2.91 12.76
N ARG A 320 26.11 1.81 13.39
CA ARG A 320 26.50 0.44 12.98
C ARG A 320 26.02 0.10 11.57
N TYR A 321 24.83 0.57 11.19
CA TYR A 321 24.29 0.36 9.84
C TYR A 321 25.08 1.13 8.77
N ILE A 322 25.53 2.36 9.07
CA ILE A 322 26.43 3.14 8.22
C ILE A 322 27.76 2.41 8.04
N GLU A 323 28.34 1.87 9.10
CA GLU A 323 29.59 1.11 9.04
C GLU A 323 29.45 -0.14 8.17
N TYR A 324 28.36 -0.89 8.34
CA TYR A 324 28.02 -2.03 7.49
C TYR A 324 27.95 -1.65 6.00
N MET A 325 27.19 -0.61 5.65
CA MET A 325 27.05 -0.19 4.24
C MET A 325 28.38 0.34 3.68
N ALA A 326 29.12 1.10 4.47
CA ALA A 326 30.41 1.64 4.06
C ALA A 326 31.46 0.55 3.84
N GLU A 327 31.47 -0.50 4.67
CA GLU A 327 32.35 -1.65 4.46
C GLU A 327 32.00 -2.37 3.16
N GLY A 328 30.70 -2.61 2.91
CA GLY A 328 30.23 -3.23 1.67
C GLY A 328 30.68 -2.45 0.42
N GLY A 329 30.49 -1.12 0.42
CA GLY A 329 30.97 -0.26 -0.66
C GLY A 329 32.50 -0.30 -0.80
N THR A 330 33.24 -0.35 0.30
CA THR A 330 34.70 -0.40 0.31
C THR A 330 35.24 -1.72 -0.24
N VAL A 331 34.78 -2.88 0.27
CA VAL A 331 35.29 -4.17 -0.21
C VAL A 331 34.97 -4.39 -1.69
N THR A 332 33.82 -3.91 -2.17
CA THR A 332 33.45 -3.97 -3.59
C THR A 332 34.36 -3.08 -4.44
N ALA A 333 34.67 -1.87 -3.97
CA ALA A 333 35.45 -0.91 -4.73
C ALA A 333 36.92 -1.31 -4.95
N PHE A 334 37.47 -2.20 -4.12
CA PHE A 334 38.85 -2.69 -4.19
C PHE A 334 38.97 -4.16 -4.64
N ASP A 335 37.86 -4.80 -5.03
CA ASP A 335 37.87 -6.16 -5.56
C ASP A 335 37.90 -6.16 -7.10
N PRO A 336 38.93 -6.74 -7.74
CA PRO A 336 39.07 -6.70 -9.21
C PRO A 336 37.92 -7.36 -9.97
N GLN A 337 37.36 -8.45 -9.43
CA GLN A 337 36.29 -9.19 -10.09
C GLN A 337 34.95 -8.45 -9.94
N ALA A 338 34.71 -7.81 -8.79
CA ALA A 338 33.56 -6.93 -8.61
C ALA A 338 33.59 -5.75 -9.59
N LEU A 339 34.76 -5.13 -9.80
CA LEU A 339 34.94 -4.04 -10.77
C LEU A 339 34.73 -4.51 -12.22
N ALA A 340 35.20 -5.71 -12.57
CA ALA A 340 34.95 -6.28 -13.89
C ALA A 340 33.44 -6.52 -14.14
N LEU A 341 32.73 -7.03 -13.13
CA LEU A 341 31.27 -7.23 -13.20
C LEU A 341 30.50 -5.89 -13.23
N GLU A 342 30.98 -4.85 -12.55
CA GLU A 342 30.41 -3.50 -12.64
C GLU A 342 30.55 -2.91 -14.05
N ALA A 343 31.71 -3.07 -14.68
CA ALA A 343 31.93 -2.67 -16.07
C ALA A 343 30.99 -3.42 -17.04
N GLU A 344 30.77 -4.72 -16.79
CA GLU A 344 29.83 -5.54 -17.57
C GLU A 344 28.38 -5.08 -17.45
N VAL A 345 27.93 -4.76 -16.23
CA VAL A 345 26.62 -4.18 -15.98
C VAL A 345 26.48 -2.85 -16.71
N THR A 346 27.47 -1.96 -16.59
CA THR A 346 27.48 -0.65 -17.26
C THR A 346 27.37 -0.79 -18.77
N ARG A 347 28.16 -1.69 -19.36
CA ARG A 347 28.13 -2.00 -20.80
C ARG A 347 26.76 -2.53 -21.24
N SER A 348 26.16 -3.40 -20.44
CA SER A 348 24.85 -3.99 -20.75
C SER A 348 23.70 -2.98 -20.64
N ILE A 349 23.76 -2.04 -19.69
CA ILE A 349 22.82 -0.92 -19.59
C ILE A 349 22.92 -0.02 -20.83
N GLY A 350 24.14 0.27 -21.31
CA GLY A 350 24.36 1.06 -22.53
C GLY A 350 23.86 0.37 -23.81
N ALA A 351 23.69 -0.95 -23.80
CA ALA A 351 23.20 -1.74 -24.93
C ALA A 351 21.66 -1.92 -24.94
N LEU A 352 20.95 -1.33 -23.98
CA LEU A 352 19.50 -1.44 -23.90
C LEU A 352 18.81 -0.79 -25.10
N GLN A 353 17.81 -1.49 -25.62
CA GLN A 353 16.95 -1.00 -26.68
C GLN A 353 15.57 -0.69 -26.13
N TRP A 354 14.96 0.36 -26.67
CA TRP A 354 13.72 0.92 -26.16
C TRP A 354 12.62 0.83 -27.21
N ALA A 355 11.42 0.49 -26.76
CA ALA A 355 10.20 0.45 -27.54
C ALA A 355 9.21 1.48 -27.01
N PHE A 356 8.48 2.12 -27.92
CA PHE A 356 7.48 3.13 -27.61
C PHE A 356 6.12 2.67 -28.13
N PRO A 357 5.47 1.69 -27.47
CA PRO A 357 4.25 1.07 -27.97
C PRO A 357 3.09 2.07 -28.13
N LYS A 358 3.08 3.15 -27.34
CA LYS A 358 2.11 4.25 -27.40
C LYS A 358 2.75 5.57 -26.96
N PRO A 359 2.21 6.73 -27.32
CA PRO A 359 2.69 8.02 -26.85
C PRO A 359 2.80 8.06 -25.32
N GLY A 360 3.98 8.46 -24.82
CA GLY A 360 4.26 8.56 -23.38
C GLY A 360 4.54 7.24 -22.65
N VAL A 361 4.48 6.09 -23.33
CA VAL A 361 4.82 4.78 -22.74
C VAL A 361 6.15 4.31 -23.31
N MET A 362 7.17 4.27 -22.46
CA MET A 362 8.48 3.73 -22.78
C MET A 362 8.62 2.34 -22.16
N LYS A 363 9.01 1.34 -22.97
CA LYS A 363 9.29 -0.03 -22.53
C LYS A 363 10.68 -0.44 -22.99
N VAL A 364 11.38 -1.24 -22.20
CA VAL A 364 12.65 -1.86 -22.62
C VAL A 364 12.35 -3.10 -23.46
N ALA A 365 13.08 -3.29 -24.54
CA ALA A 365 12.90 -4.44 -25.41
C ALA A 365 13.47 -5.71 -24.73
N ALA A 366 12.64 -6.76 -24.65
CA ALA A 366 12.93 -7.97 -23.87
C ALA A 366 14.28 -8.64 -24.24
N HIS A 367 14.65 -8.65 -25.53
CA HIS A 367 15.91 -9.24 -26.00
C HIS A 367 17.15 -8.50 -25.51
N SER A 368 17.04 -7.20 -25.22
CA SER A 368 18.13 -6.39 -24.66
C SER A 368 18.11 -6.36 -23.12
N PHE A 369 16.94 -6.51 -22.51
CA PHE A 369 16.79 -6.53 -21.05
C PHE A 369 17.37 -7.80 -20.43
N GLY A 370 17.14 -8.97 -21.03
CA GLY A 370 17.62 -10.25 -20.52
C GLY A 370 19.13 -10.29 -20.24
N PRO A 371 20.00 -9.91 -21.20
CA PRO A 371 21.45 -9.80 -20.99
C PRO A 371 21.84 -8.83 -19.86
N MET A 372 21.19 -7.66 -19.78
CA MET A 372 21.43 -6.70 -18.72
C MET A 372 21.04 -7.26 -17.34
N ALA A 373 19.88 -7.89 -17.23
CA ALA A 373 19.47 -8.57 -16.01
C ALA A 373 20.46 -9.67 -15.62
N ASN A 374 20.94 -10.47 -16.58
CA ASN A 374 21.98 -11.49 -16.34
C ASN A 374 23.26 -10.91 -15.74
N ALA A 375 23.76 -9.80 -16.30
CA ALA A 375 24.95 -9.12 -15.79
C ALA A 375 24.75 -8.65 -14.34
N VAL A 376 23.59 -8.05 -14.04
CA VAL A 376 23.28 -7.58 -12.68
C VAL A 376 23.19 -8.75 -11.70
N PHE A 377 22.47 -9.83 -12.03
CA PHE A 377 22.39 -11.00 -11.16
C PHE A 377 23.74 -11.67 -10.93
N ALA A 378 24.59 -11.77 -11.96
CA ALA A 378 25.95 -12.29 -11.81
C ALA A 378 26.80 -11.42 -10.87
N GLN A 379 26.68 -10.09 -10.98
CA GLN A 379 27.32 -9.16 -10.05
C GLN A 379 26.81 -9.37 -8.61
N GLN A 380 25.49 -9.45 -8.42
CA GLN A 380 24.90 -9.62 -7.08
C GLN A 380 25.28 -10.97 -6.44
N ASP A 381 25.31 -12.05 -7.22
CA ASP A 381 25.77 -13.37 -6.75
C ASP A 381 27.24 -13.33 -6.30
N TYR A 382 28.08 -12.61 -7.04
CA TYR A 382 29.49 -12.45 -6.69
C TYR A 382 29.66 -11.59 -5.43
N ILE A 383 29.01 -10.42 -5.38
CA ILE A 383 29.06 -9.51 -4.23
C ILE A 383 28.57 -10.19 -2.96
N ALA A 384 27.50 -11.01 -3.03
CA ALA A 384 27.01 -11.76 -1.88
C ALA A 384 28.08 -12.71 -1.31
N ARG A 385 28.80 -13.45 -2.17
CA ARG A 385 29.91 -14.32 -1.74
C ARG A 385 31.09 -13.51 -1.19
N LEU A 386 31.41 -12.39 -1.82
CA LEU A 386 32.45 -11.47 -1.35
C LEU A 386 32.11 -10.96 0.06
N TYR A 387 30.88 -10.50 0.29
CA TYR A 387 30.43 -9.98 1.58
C TYR A 387 30.45 -11.04 2.67
N GLU A 388 30.06 -12.27 2.36
CA GLU A 388 30.16 -13.40 3.30
C GLU A 388 31.64 -13.66 3.67
N SER A 389 32.53 -13.81 2.67
CA SER A 389 33.95 -14.10 2.90
C SER A 389 34.71 -12.98 3.62
N ARG A 390 34.28 -11.73 3.47
CA ARG A 390 34.87 -10.55 4.11
C ARG A 390 34.21 -10.18 5.43
N GLY A 391 33.19 -10.93 5.87
CA GLY A 391 32.47 -10.69 7.12
C GLY A 391 31.56 -9.46 7.10
N VAL A 392 31.26 -8.89 5.93
CA VAL A 392 30.40 -7.70 5.79
C VAL A 392 28.97 -8.01 6.24
N TYR A 393 28.40 -9.14 5.82
CA TYR A 393 27.04 -9.52 6.24
C TYR A 393 26.92 -9.73 7.76
N ALA A 394 28.00 -10.12 8.44
CA ALA A 394 28.03 -10.25 9.90
C ALA A 394 28.01 -8.88 10.62
N MET A 395 28.40 -7.80 9.95
CA MET A 395 28.33 -6.44 10.49
C MET A 395 26.90 -5.88 10.52
N HIS A 396 25.98 -6.43 9.70
CA HIS A 396 24.60 -5.95 9.64
C HIS A 396 23.99 -5.94 11.06
N PRO A 397 23.42 -4.83 11.55
CA PRO A 397 23.09 -4.72 12.96
C PRO A 397 22.02 -5.70 13.46
N ASP A 398 21.09 -6.10 12.59
CA ASP A 398 20.10 -7.16 12.82
C ASP A 398 20.62 -8.60 12.63
N ARG A 399 21.85 -8.79 12.13
CA ARG A 399 22.42 -10.10 11.75
C ARG A 399 21.48 -10.91 10.85
N ALA A 400 20.85 -10.25 9.87
CA ALA A 400 19.98 -10.90 8.91
C ALA A 400 20.77 -11.94 8.07
N PRO A 401 20.16 -13.04 7.62
CA PRO A 401 20.83 -13.97 6.71
C PRO A 401 21.29 -13.30 5.41
N GLY A 402 22.43 -13.70 4.86
CA GLY A 402 22.99 -13.11 3.63
C GLY A 402 22.00 -13.07 2.46
N GLU A 403 21.20 -14.13 2.25
CA GLU A 403 20.15 -14.15 1.22
C GLU A 403 19.05 -13.10 1.44
N LEU A 404 18.70 -12.78 2.68
CA LEU A 404 17.77 -11.69 2.97
C LEU A 404 18.41 -10.34 2.66
N GLN A 405 19.67 -10.13 3.05
CA GLN A 405 20.40 -8.89 2.79
C GLN A 405 20.57 -8.65 1.27
N LYS A 406 20.91 -9.68 0.50
CA LYS A 406 20.97 -9.65 -0.97
C LYS A 406 19.62 -9.25 -1.60
N ARG A 407 18.53 -9.86 -1.13
CA ARG A 407 17.17 -9.57 -1.60
C ARG A 407 16.75 -8.12 -1.32
N VAL A 408 17.09 -7.60 -0.13
CA VAL A 408 16.89 -6.18 0.20
C VAL A 408 17.70 -5.31 -0.76
N GLY A 409 18.98 -5.62 -0.98
CA GLY A 409 19.88 -4.86 -1.85
C GLY A 409 19.41 -4.76 -3.30
N ILE A 410 18.93 -5.87 -3.88
CA ILE A 410 18.44 -5.88 -5.27
C ILE A 410 17.05 -5.25 -5.44
N SER A 411 16.30 -5.06 -4.35
CA SER A 411 14.91 -4.60 -4.42
C SER A 411 14.75 -3.21 -5.06
N LEU A 412 15.65 -2.27 -4.80
CA LEU A 412 15.60 -0.92 -5.38
C LEU A 412 15.82 -0.95 -6.89
N PHE A 413 16.75 -1.79 -7.34
CA PHE A 413 16.99 -2.02 -8.75
C PHE A 413 15.73 -2.57 -9.42
N VAL A 414 15.11 -3.59 -8.81
CA VAL A 414 13.87 -4.17 -9.35
C VAL A 414 12.74 -3.14 -9.42
N GLN A 415 12.50 -2.39 -8.33
CA GLN A 415 11.49 -1.31 -8.29
C GLN A 415 11.64 -0.31 -9.44
N GLY A 416 12.88 0.09 -9.74
CA GLY A 416 13.17 1.03 -10.82
C GLY A 416 12.81 0.50 -12.21
N TRP A 417 12.94 -0.81 -12.44
CA TRP A 417 12.72 -1.42 -13.76
C TRP A 417 11.29 -1.84 -14.03
N LEU A 418 10.49 -2.18 -13.01
CA LEU A 418 9.12 -2.68 -13.19
C LEU A 418 8.25 -1.85 -14.15
N PRO A 419 8.22 -0.50 -14.08
CA PRO A 419 7.38 0.31 -14.99
C PRO A 419 7.78 0.16 -16.46
N MET A 420 9.03 -0.19 -16.75
CA MET A 420 9.61 -0.28 -18.09
C MET A 420 9.50 -1.69 -18.70
N LEU A 421 9.06 -2.69 -17.92
CA LEU A 421 8.95 -4.08 -18.38
C LEU A 421 7.55 -4.39 -18.90
N ASP A 422 7.47 -5.36 -19.81
CA ASP A 422 6.21 -6.05 -20.10
C ASP A 422 5.87 -7.05 -18.98
N GLU A 423 4.68 -7.64 -19.05
CA GLU A 423 4.18 -8.54 -18.01
C GLU A 423 5.03 -9.81 -17.87
N ALA A 424 5.43 -10.42 -18.99
CA ALA A 424 6.24 -11.64 -18.99
C ALA A 424 7.63 -11.39 -18.38
N SER A 425 8.29 -10.31 -18.79
CA SER A 425 9.60 -9.89 -18.27
C SER A 425 9.50 -9.50 -16.79
N THR A 426 8.41 -8.87 -16.38
CA THR A 426 8.14 -8.55 -14.97
C THR A 426 8.08 -9.81 -14.11
N GLN A 427 7.29 -10.81 -14.52
CA GLN A 427 7.15 -12.05 -13.76
C GLN A 427 8.48 -12.81 -13.64
N ALA A 428 9.19 -13.00 -14.76
CA ALA A 428 10.49 -13.67 -14.77
C ALA A 428 11.52 -12.95 -13.90
N PHE A 429 11.50 -11.62 -13.90
CA PHE A 429 12.45 -10.81 -13.14
C PHE A 429 12.17 -10.85 -11.62
N LEU A 430 10.90 -10.78 -11.21
CA LEU A 430 10.50 -10.90 -9.80
C LEU A 430 10.81 -12.28 -9.22
N GLU A 431 10.58 -13.33 -10.01
CA GLU A 431 10.88 -14.71 -9.63
C GLU A 431 12.38 -14.90 -9.42
N ARG A 432 13.20 -14.46 -10.38
CA ARG A 432 14.66 -14.54 -10.29
C ARG A 432 15.24 -13.71 -9.13
N ALA A 433 14.64 -12.56 -8.81
CA ALA A 433 15.05 -11.73 -7.69
C ALA A 433 14.64 -12.30 -6.32
N GLY A 434 13.85 -13.38 -6.26
CA GLY A 434 13.31 -13.91 -5.00
C GLY A 434 12.34 -12.94 -4.31
N LEU A 435 11.72 -12.04 -5.08
CA LEU A 435 10.79 -11.00 -4.61
C LEU A 435 9.32 -11.39 -4.85
N LYS A 436 9.07 -12.44 -5.63
CA LYS A 436 7.75 -13.09 -5.71
C LYS A 436 7.36 -13.54 -4.31
N THR A 437 6.23 -13.04 -3.82
CA THR A 437 5.83 -13.19 -2.43
C THR A 437 4.45 -13.84 -2.33
N GLU A 438 4.33 -14.81 -1.44
CA GLU A 438 3.05 -15.37 -1.02
C GLU A 438 2.53 -14.60 0.20
N TYR A 439 1.26 -14.20 0.13
CA TYR A 439 0.55 -13.56 1.23
C TYR A 439 -0.40 -14.57 1.85
N VAL A 440 -0.48 -14.55 3.17
CA VAL A 440 -1.43 -15.36 3.92
C VAL A 440 -2.53 -14.46 4.47
N GLU A 441 -3.75 -14.99 4.50
CA GLU A 441 -4.87 -14.41 5.21
C GLU A 441 -5.01 -15.16 6.53
N VAL A 442 -4.79 -14.44 7.63
CA VAL A 442 -4.81 -15.02 8.97
C VAL A 442 -5.65 -14.12 9.87
N GLU A 443 -6.41 -14.72 10.77
CA GLU A 443 -6.99 -13.97 11.88
C GLU A 443 -5.88 -13.39 12.75
N PRO A 444 -5.94 -12.09 13.11
CA PRO A 444 -4.98 -11.50 14.04
C PRO A 444 -4.98 -12.25 15.37
N VAL A 445 -3.82 -12.77 15.75
CA VAL A 445 -3.60 -13.33 17.09
C VAL A 445 -3.70 -12.18 18.09
N LYS A 446 -4.65 -12.23 19.01
CA LYS A 446 -4.80 -11.21 20.05
C LYS A 446 -3.57 -11.21 20.95
N GLY A 447 -2.94 -10.04 21.06
CA GLY A 447 -1.86 -9.79 22.00
C GLY A 447 -2.35 -8.85 23.09
N ASP A 448 -1.60 -8.78 24.17
CA ASP A 448 -1.89 -7.85 25.23
C ASP A 448 -1.36 -6.45 24.87
N LYS A 449 -2.09 -5.41 25.28
CA LYS A 449 -1.73 -4.02 24.95
C LYS A 449 -0.46 -3.56 25.68
N ALA A 450 0.35 -2.79 24.98
CA ALA A 450 1.47 -2.05 25.53
C ALA A 450 1.71 -0.79 24.69
N ASP A 451 2.43 0.19 25.21
CA ASP A 451 2.88 1.36 24.47
C ASP A 451 4.40 1.33 24.38
N CYS A 452 4.94 1.68 23.21
CA CYS A 452 6.38 1.81 23.01
C CYS A 452 6.96 2.81 24.01
N GLY A 453 7.86 2.37 24.89
CA GLY A 453 8.49 3.23 25.89
C GLY A 453 9.36 4.35 25.31
N GLY A 454 9.70 4.30 24.01
CA GLY A 454 10.43 5.36 23.33
C GLY A 454 9.55 6.46 22.74
N CYS A 455 8.45 6.10 22.05
CA CYS A 455 7.63 7.07 21.30
C CYS A 455 6.14 7.07 21.67
N GLY A 456 5.69 6.17 22.53
CA GLY A 456 4.29 6.02 22.95
C GLY A 456 3.39 5.41 21.88
N ASN A 457 3.96 4.80 20.84
CA ASN A 457 3.15 4.10 19.84
C ASN A 457 2.43 2.91 20.49
N PRO A 458 1.12 2.74 20.28
CA PRO A 458 0.42 1.53 20.73
C PRO A 458 0.97 0.28 20.06
N LEU A 459 1.10 -0.79 20.85
CA LEU A 459 1.61 -2.09 20.47
C LEU A 459 0.71 -3.18 21.05
N GLU A 460 0.75 -4.33 20.40
CA GLU A 460 0.22 -5.56 20.99
C GLU A 460 1.35 -6.58 21.09
N VAL A 461 1.57 -7.04 22.32
CA VAL A 461 2.61 -8.00 22.67
C VAL A 461 1.98 -9.39 22.65
N LEU A 462 2.52 -10.26 21.79
CA LEU A 462 2.04 -11.63 21.70
C LEU A 462 2.49 -12.45 22.92
N PRO A 463 1.69 -13.44 23.35
CA PRO A 463 2.13 -14.41 24.35
C PRO A 463 3.44 -15.08 23.94
N GLY A 464 4.41 -15.11 24.86
CA GLY A 464 5.74 -15.69 24.62
C GLY A 464 6.71 -14.80 23.83
N ALA A 465 6.29 -13.60 23.40
CA ALA A 465 7.21 -12.63 22.82
C ALA A 465 8.21 -12.17 23.87
N LYS A 466 9.50 -12.21 23.52
CA LYS A 466 10.58 -11.73 24.38
C LYS A 466 11.00 -10.31 24.00
N ARG A 467 10.94 -10.03 22.71
CA ARG A 467 11.44 -8.79 22.11
C ARG A 467 10.62 -8.46 20.86
N CYS A 468 10.34 -7.18 20.63
CA CYS A 468 9.75 -6.71 19.39
C CYS A 468 10.40 -5.40 18.93
N ILE A 469 10.18 -5.02 17.67
CA ILE A 469 10.62 -3.73 17.12
C ILE A 469 9.41 -2.82 16.99
N CYS A 470 9.50 -1.59 17.50
CA CYS A 470 8.49 -0.58 17.22
C CYS A 470 8.65 -0.10 15.78
N GLU A 471 7.76 -0.51 14.88
CA GLU A 471 7.85 -0.15 13.46
C GLU A 471 7.64 1.35 13.18
N LYS A 472 7.10 2.11 14.15
CA LYS A 472 6.98 3.57 14.05
C LYS A 472 8.28 4.31 14.35
N CYS A 473 9.04 3.87 15.36
CA CYS A 473 10.23 4.59 15.82
C CYS A 473 11.52 3.76 15.77
N GLY A 474 11.49 2.54 15.24
CA GLY A 474 12.66 1.69 15.03
C GLY A 474 13.29 1.08 16.27
N ARG A 475 12.86 1.43 17.48
CA ARG A 475 13.49 0.94 18.71
C ARG A 475 13.19 -0.53 18.96
N GLY A 476 14.20 -1.26 19.41
CA GLY A 476 14.02 -2.58 20.02
C GLY A 476 13.42 -2.43 21.41
N LEU A 477 12.41 -3.25 21.69
CA LEU A 477 11.67 -3.22 22.95
C LEU A 477 11.78 -4.56 23.66
N GLU A 478 12.08 -4.50 24.95
CA GLU A 478 12.00 -5.65 25.84
C GLU A 478 10.55 -5.86 26.25
N VAL A 479 9.98 -7.00 25.87
CA VAL A 479 8.57 -7.35 26.15
C VAL A 479 8.44 -8.67 26.92
N ALA A 480 9.57 -9.30 27.27
CA ALA A 480 9.63 -10.41 28.20
C ALA A 480 9.34 -9.94 29.63
N GLY A 481 8.39 -10.59 30.31
CA GLY A 481 8.12 -10.39 31.75
C GLY A 481 6.94 -9.47 32.07
N GLU A 482 6.85 -9.02 33.33
CA GLU A 482 5.79 -8.12 33.79
C GLU A 482 5.90 -6.74 33.10
N ARG A 483 4.77 -6.26 32.55
CA ARG A 483 4.68 -4.95 31.92
C ARG A 483 4.94 -3.85 32.92
N ILE A 484 5.63 -2.81 32.45
CA ILE A 484 5.88 -1.64 33.27
C ILE A 484 4.66 -0.73 33.22
N SER A 485 3.87 -0.68 34.29
CA SER A 485 2.86 0.37 34.45
C SER A 485 3.52 1.68 34.86
N CYS A 486 3.36 2.73 34.05
CA CYS A 486 3.86 4.06 34.39
C CYS A 486 3.24 4.55 35.71
N ARG A 487 4.07 4.92 36.70
CA ARG A 487 3.58 5.42 37.99
C ARG A 487 2.86 6.77 37.93
N GLY A 488 2.99 7.51 36.82
CA GLY A 488 2.31 8.79 36.62
C GLY A 488 0.92 8.65 36.02
N CYS A 489 0.83 8.04 34.83
CA CYS A 489 -0.43 7.94 34.08
C CYS A 489 -1.00 6.52 33.95
N GLY A 490 -0.34 5.51 34.49
CA GLY A 490 -0.78 4.11 34.41
C GLY A 490 -0.52 3.42 33.06
N ALA A 491 0.03 4.12 32.06
CA ALA A 491 0.26 3.55 30.72
C ALA A 491 1.13 2.27 30.78
N PRO A 492 0.76 1.19 30.06
CA PRO A 492 1.50 -0.07 30.04
C PRO A 492 2.71 0.03 29.09
N LEU A 493 3.87 0.43 29.59
CA LEU A 493 5.05 0.70 28.77
C LEU A 493 5.86 -0.57 28.48
N ALA A 494 6.26 -0.73 27.22
CA ALA A 494 7.31 -1.64 26.77
C ALA A 494 8.65 -0.89 26.74
N PRO A 495 9.60 -1.14 27.66
CA PRO A 495 10.86 -0.40 27.74
C PRO A 495 11.73 -0.60 26.49
N THR A 496 12.56 0.41 26.17
CA THR A 496 13.61 0.26 25.15
C THR A 496 14.66 -0.74 25.66
N GLU A 497 15.09 -1.64 24.78
CA GLU A 497 16.11 -2.65 25.06
C GLU A 497 17.39 -2.02 25.61
N GLY A 498 17.94 -2.62 26.67
CA GLY A 498 19.14 -2.13 27.35
C GLY A 498 18.95 -0.85 28.18
N SER A 499 17.76 -0.26 28.22
CA SER A 499 17.52 0.97 28.97
C SER A 499 17.35 0.71 30.46
N SER A 500 18.22 1.32 31.28
CA SER A 500 18.15 1.30 32.76
C SER A 500 17.15 2.31 33.33
N THR A 501 16.80 3.32 32.54
CA THR A 501 15.82 4.36 32.89
C THR A 501 14.70 4.36 31.86
N VAL A 502 13.45 4.52 32.30
CA VAL A 502 12.29 4.64 31.41
C VAL A 502 11.64 5.98 31.65
N THR A 503 11.63 6.82 30.63
CA THR A 503 10.88 8.08 30.61
C THR A 503 9.57 7.86 29.88
N CYS A 504 8.44 8.00 30.58
CA CYS A 504 7.14 7.79 29.97
C CYS A 504 6.90 8.79 28.82
N PRO A 505 6.59 8.33 27.59
CA PRO A 505 6.36 9.24 26.46
C PRO A 505 5.08 10.07 26.63
N HIS A 506 4.10 9.58 27.43
CA HIS A 506 2.81 10.23 27.64
C HIS A 506 2.84 11.32 28.72
N CYS A 507 3.43 11.06 29.89
CA CYS A 507 3.40 12.00 31.04
C CYS A 507 4.79 12.51 31.46
N LYS A 508 5.86 12.09 30.77
CA LYS A 508 7.26 12.48 31.02
C LYS A 508 7.85 12.10 32.38
N ASN A 509 7.13 11.33 33.20
CA ASN A 509 7.71 10.76 34.43
C ASN A 509 8.80 9.75 34.09
N SER A 510 9.95 9.90 34.75
CA SER A 510 11.09 9.01 34.64
C SER A 510 11.18 8.12 35.86
N PHE A 511 11.49 6.84 35.66
CA PHE A 511 11.76 5.91 36.75
C PHE A 511 12.88 4.95 36.35
N GLN A 512 13.67 4.54 37.35
CA GLN A 512 14.75 3.59 37.15
C GLN A 512 14.24 2.16 37.24
N ARG A 513 14.72 1.31 36.35
CA ARG A 513 14.52 -0.13 36.42
C ARG A 513 15.61 -0.69 37.34
N VAL A 514 15.22 -1.25 38.47
CA VAL A 514 16.15 -2.05 39.28
C VAL A 514 16.27 -3.39 38.58
N GLN A 515 17.38 -3.62 37.86
CA GLN A 515 17.71 -4.97 37.42
C GLN A 515 17.87 -5.83 38.67
N MET A 516 17.00 -6.82 38.88
CA MET A 516 17.37 -7.94 39.74
C MET A 516 18.48 -8.68 39.00
N ILE A 517 19.73 -8.39 39.37
CA ILE A 517 20.85 -9.25 39.06
C ILE A 517 20.50 -10.60 39.68
N GLN A 518 20.08 -11.58 38.87
CA GLN A 518 20.14 -12.95 39.33
C GLN A 518 21.62 -13.30 39.52
N PRO A 519 22.04 -13.77 40.71
CA PRO A 519 23.42 -14.19 40.92
C PRO A 519 23.74 -15.30 39.92
N GLY A 520 24.91 -15.19 39.27
CA GLY A 520 25.30 -16.05 38.16
C GLY A 520 25.33 -17.54 38.51
N PHE A 521 25.00 -18.36 37.51
CA PHE A 521 25.58 -19.68 37.40
C PHE A 521 26.85 -19.52 36.54
N GLY A 522 27.99 -19.85 37.15
CA GLY A 522 29.32 -19.82 36.52
C GLY A 522 29.56 -20.97 35.56
#